data_AF-A0A7K2QPY3-F1
#
_entry.id   AF-A0A7K2QPY3-F1
#
_cell.length_a   1.000
_cell.length_b   1.000
_cell.length_c   1.000
_cell.angle_alpha   90.00
_cell.angle_beta   90.00
_cell.angle_gamma   90.00
#
_symmetry.space_group_name_H-M   'P 1'
#
loop_
_entity.id
_entity.type
_entity.pdbx_description
1 polymer ?
#
loop_
_entity_poly.entity_id
_entity_poly.type
_entity_poly.pdbx_seq_one_letter_code
_entity_poly.pdbx_strand_id
1 'polypeptide(L)'
;MRRRTRLPADRAPGRQAVTPAPSSASGALEAAQAALGAEHAAAYGYGVIGARTAAARSAEAREAYGGHLARRDALARTVRELGGSPRPAEAAYA
;
A
#
# COMPACT_ATOMS: atom_id res chain seq x y z
N MET A 1 -57.66 1.40 -23.57
CA MET A 1 -56.46 2.27 -23.48
C MET A 1 -55.59 1.84 -22.31
N ARG A 2 -54.45 1.17 -22.54
CA ARG A 2 -53.31 1.08 -21.59
C ARG A 2 -52.03 0.94 -22.40
N ARG A 3 -51.25 2.03 -22.54
CA ARG A 3 -49.91 1.99 -23.15
C ARG A 3 -48.92 1.52 -22.09
N ARG A 4 -48.32 0.34 -22.30
CA ARG A 4 -47.17 -0.13 -21.54
C ARG A 4 -45.92 0.53 -22.12
N THR A 5 -45.43 1.57 -21.46
CA THR A 5 -44.15 2.18 -21.80
C THR A 5 -43.03 1.25 -21.32
N ARG A 6 -42.28 0.67 -22.27
CA ARG A 6 -41.10 -0.15 -21.99
C ARG A 6 -39.96 0.81 -21.63
N LEU A 7 -39.55 0.88 -20.37
CA LEU A 7 -38.28 1.53 -20.00
C LEU A 7 -37.12 0.66 -20.50
N PRO A 8 -36.07 1.24 -21.11
CA PRO A 8 -34.83 0.52 -21.32
C PRO A 8 -34.14 0.33 -19.96
N ALA A 9 -33.80 -0.93 -19.66
CA ALA A 9 -32.96 -1.27 -18.53
C ALA A 9 -31.60 -0.58 -18.70
N ASP A 10 -31.32 0.34 -17.78
CA ASP A 10 -30.04 1.01 -17.67
C ASP A 10 -28.94 -0.04 -17.47
N ARG A 11 -27.86 0.16 -18.22
CA ARG A 11 -26.77 -0.78 -18.41
C ARG A 11 -25.88 -0.68 -17.18
N ALA A 12 -26.01 -1.61 -16.25
CA ALA A 12 -25.09 -1.72 -15.12
C ALA A 12 -23.64 -1.69 -15.65
N PRO A 13 -22.77 -0.78 -15.16
CA PRO A 13 -21.37 -0.81 -15.54
C PRO A 13 -20.78 -2.12 -15.04
N GLY A 14 -20.34 -2.95 -15.98
CA GLY A 14 -19.66 -4.20 -15.71
C GLY A 14 -18.52 -3.92 -14.74
N ARG A 15 -18.54 -4.63 -13.61
CA ARG A 15 -17.42 -4.77 -12.70
C ARG A 15 -16.32 -5.45 -13.51
N GLN A 16 -15.49 -4.65 -14.19
CA GLN A 16 -14.31 -5.16 -14.86
C GLN A 16 -13.42 -5.69 -13.74
N ALA A 17 -13.43 -7.01 -13.58
CA ALA A 17 -12.31 -7.69 -12.97
C ALA A 17 -11.11 -7.31 -13.85
N VAL A 18 -10.33 -6.33 -13.41
CA VAL A 18 -8.99 -6.12 -13.92
C VAL A 18 -8.26 -7.40 -13.55
N THR A 19 -8.22 -8.36 -14.47
CA THR A 19 -7.16 -9.35 -14.46
C THR A 19 -5.89 -8.55 -14.66
N PRO A 20 -5.00 -8.43 -13.67
CA PRO A 20 -3.77 -7.69 -13.89
C PRO A 20 -3.03 -8.41 -15.01
N ALA A 21 -2.83 -7.71 -16.13
CA ALA A 21 -1.88 -8.14 -17.14
C ALA A 21 -0.52 -8.36 -16.45
N PRO A 22 0.31 -9.31 -16.91
CA PRO A 22 1.64 -9.49 -16.34
C PRO A 22 2.34 -8.15 -16.31
N SER A 23 2.72 -7.71 -15.10
CA SER A 23 3.35 -6.41 -14.93
C SER A 23 4.64 -6.38 -15.73
N SER A 24 4.82 -5.32 -16.54
CA SER A 24 6.15 -5.01 -17.05
C SER A 24 7.11 -4.83 -15.88
N ALA A 25 8.41 -5.03 -16.13
CA ALA A 25 9.43 -4.76 -15.12
C ALA A 25 9.33 -3.33 -14.56
N SER A 26 8.94 -2.36 -15.39
CA SER A 26 8.68 -0.97 -14.97
C SER A 26 7.51 -0.86 -13.99
N GLY A 27 6.37 -1.50 -14.28
CA GLY A 27 5.21 -1.47 -13.39
C GLY A 27 5.48 -2.16 -12.05
N ALA A 28 6.28 -3.23 -12.06
CA ALA A 28 6.66 -3.94 -10.85
C ALA A 28 7.59 -3.08 -9.98
N LEU A 29 8.52 -2.38 -10.60
CA LEU A 29 9.41 -1.44 -9.92
C LEU A 29 8.63 -0.28 -9.31
N GLU A 30 7.68 0.32 -10.04
CA GLU A 30 6.82 1.39 -9.53
C GLU A 30 5.98 0.92 -8.34
N ALA A 31 5.38 -0.27 -8.42
CA ALA A 31 4.62 -0.85 -7.32
C ALA A 31 5.49 -1.11 -6.09
N ALA A 32 6.69 -1.68 -6.27
CA ALA A 32 7.64 -1.92 -5.18
C ALA A 32 8.09 -0.60 -4.53
N GLN A 33 8.31 0.44 -5.32
CA GLN A 33 8.66 1.78 -4.82
C GLN A 33 7.51 2.47 -4.10
N ALA A 34 6.26 2.25 -4.53
CA ALA A 34 5.08 2.78 -3.84
C ALA A 34 4.89 2.09 -2.49
N ALA A 35 5.02 0.75 -2.47
CA ALA A 35 4.96 -0.03 -1.23
C ALA A 35 6.10 0.37 -0.26
N LEU A 36 7.32 0.57 -0.75
CA LEU A 36 8.44 1.02 0.07
C LEU A 36 8.15 2.37 0.74
N GLY A 37 7.58 3.32 -0.01
CA GLY A 37 7.15 4.60 0.53
C GLY A 37 6.09 4.48 1.63
N ALA A 38 5.13 3.56 1.45
CA ALA A 38 4.11 3.29 2.46
C ALA A 38 4.69 2.68 3.74
N GLU A 39 5.67 1.76 3.63
CA GLU A 39 6.35 1.21 4.80
C GLU A 39 7.21 2.25 5.54
N HIS A 40 7.83 3.21 4.84
CA HIS A 40 8.51 4.34 5.48
C HIS A 40 7.54 5.18 6.32
N ALA A 41 6.39 5.54 5.75
CA ALA A 41 5.36 6.31 6.45
C ALA A 41 4.81 5.55 7.66
N ALA A 42 4.57 4.24 7.51
CA ALA A 42 4.05 3.41 8.58
C ALA A 42 5.07 3.20 9.71
N ALA A 43 6.35 3.00 9.39
CA ALA A 43 7.41 2.92 10.39
C ALA A 43 7.54 4.24 11.16
N TYR A 44 7.49 5.39 10.49
CA TYR A 44 7.47 6.70 11.16
C TYR A 44 6.26 6.82 12.11
N GLY A 45 5.07 6.49 11.63
CA GLY A 45 3.84 6.53 12.43
C GLY A 45 3.89 5.64 13.67
N TYR A 46 4.37 4.41 13.54
CA TYR A 46 4.51 3.49 14.67
C TYR A 46 5.62 3.88 15.64
N GLY A 47 6.67 4.56 15.18
CA GLY A 47 7.63 5.21 16.07
C GLY A 47 6.96 6.26 16.98
N VAL A 48 6.10 7.10 16.39
CA VAL A 48 5.33 8.11 17.14
C VAL A 48 4.29 7.47 18.07
N ILE A 49 3.58 6.43 17.62
CA ILE A 49 2.63 5.68 18.46
C ILE A 49 3.37 5.05 19.65
N GLY A 50 4.51 4.41 19.42
CA GLY A 50 5.33 3.82 20.47
C GLY A 50 5.77 4.83 21.52
N ALA A 51 6.10 6.06 21.11
CA ALA A 51 6.47 7.14 22.01
C ALA A 51 5.31 7.67 22.88
N ARG A 52 4.05 7.48 22.45
CA ARG A 52 2.85 8.01 23.12
C ARG A 52 2.02 6.95 23.84
N THR A 53 2.30 5.67 23.61
CA THR A 53 1.52 4.55 24.12
C THR A 53 1.87 4.24 25.58
N ALA A 54 0.86 4.02 26.42
CA ALA A 54 1.04 3.58 27.80
C ALA A 54 1.74 2.21 27.89
N ALA A 55 2.44 1.95 29.00
CA ALA A 55 3.30 0.78 29.17
C ALA A 55 2.63 -0.56 28.79
N ALA A 56 1.33 -0.72 29.11
CA ALA A 56 0.55 -1.92 28.84
C ALA A 56 0.45 -2.30 27.35
N ARG A 57 0.56 -1.34 26.42
CA ARG A 57 0.50 -1.59 24.95
C ARG A 57 1.84 -1.32 24.25
N SER A 58 2.90 -1.05 25.02
CA SER A 58 4.21 -0.73 24.47
C SER A 58 4.86 -1.90 23.71
N ALA A 59 4.55 -3.14 24.10
CA ALA A 59 5.04 -4.34 23.42
C ALA A 59 4.44 -4.48 22.02
N GLU A 60 3.11 -4.35 21.89
CA GLU A 60 2.39 -4.41 20.61
C GLU A 60 2.87 -3.32 19.64
N ALA A 61 3.05 -2.09 20.14
CA ALA A 61 3.56 -1.00 19.31
C ALA A 61 4.98 -1.25 18.80
N ARG A 62 5.86 -1.84 19.63
CA ARG A 62 7.23 -2.20 19.24
C ARG A 62 7.25 -3.36 18.24
N GLU A 63 6.41 -4.36 18.44
CA GLU A 63 6.29 -5.50 17.51
C GLU A 63 5.82 -5.02 16.13
N ALA A 64 4.76 -4.20 16.09
CA ALA A 64 4.26 -3.62 14.85
C ALA A 64 5.33 -2.75 14.16
N TYR A 65 6.05 -1.92 14.92
CA TYR A 65 7.17 -1.13 14.40
C TYR A 65 8.25 -2.01 13.77
N GLY A 66 8.68 -3.08 14.46
CA GLY A 66 9.63 -4.06 13.94
C GLY A 66 9.13 -4.75 12.66
N GLY A 67 7.85 -5.09 12.60
CA GLY A 67 7.22 -5.66 11.41
C GLY A 67 7.26 -4.73 10.19
N HIS A 68 7.04 -3.42 10.39
CA HIS A 68 7.18 -2.42 9.33
C HIS A 68 8.64 -2.29 8.85
N LEU A 69 9.61 -2.29 9.77
CA LEU A 69 11.03 -2.25 9.40
C LEU A 69 11.45 -3.48 8.58
N ALA A 70 10.99 -4.68 8.96
CA ALA A 70 11.28 -5.90 8.22
C ALA A 70 10.69 -5.86 6.79
N ARG A 71 9.46 -5.36 6.63
CA ARG A 71 8.84 -5.17 5.30
C ARG A 71 9.53 -4.11 4.47
N ARG A 72 9.91 -2.97 5.07
CA ARG A 72 10.71 -1.93 4.42
C ARG A 72 12.00 -2.51 3.86
N ASP A 73 12.73 -3.28 4.64
CA ASP A 73 14.02 -3.85 4.24
C ASP A 73 13.84 -4.91 3.14
N ALA A 74 12.76 -5.68 3.18
CA ALA A 74 12.40 -6.61 2.11
C ALA A 74 12.10 -5.87 0.79
N LEU A 75 11.26 -4.83 0.82
CA LEU A 75 10.93 -4.03 -0.36
C LEU A 75 12.16 -3.31 -0.93
N ALA A 76 13.06 -2.83 -0.07
CA ALA A 76 14.31 -2.24 -0.54
C ALA A 76 15.21 -3.25 -1.27
N ARG A 77 15.17 -4.54 -0.93
CA ARG A 77 15.86 -5.59 -1.71
C ARG A 77 15.13 -5.84 -3.02
N THR A 78 13.80 -5.99 -3.00
CA THR A 78 12.99 -6.16 -4.22
C THR A 78 13.20 -5.04 -5.23
N VAL A 79 13.28 -3.79 -4.80
CA VAL A 79 13.58 -2.66 -5.70
C VAL A 79 14.93 -2.84 -6.39
N ARG A 80 15.97 -3.27 -5.66
CA ARG A 80 17.31 -3.52 -6.23
C ARG A 80 17.30 -4.70 -7.20
N GLU A 81 16.59 -5.77 -6.86
CA GLU A 81 16.40 -6.95 -7.72
C GLU A 81 15.69 -6.59 -9.02
N LEU A 82 14.77 -5.63 -8.99
CA LEU A 82 14.10 -5.07 -10.17
C LEU A 82 14.95 -4.03 -10.93
N GLY A 83 16.21 -3.82 -10.54
CA GLY A 83 17.14 -2.89 -11.19
C GLY A 83 17.00 -1.42 -10.78
N GLY A 84 16.18 -1.12 -9.77
CA GLY A 84 16.00 0.23 -9.25
C GLY A 84 16.89 0.55 -8.04
N SER A 85 16.98 1.83 -7.71
CA SER A 85 17.53 2.29 -6.43
C SER A 85 16.39 2.61 -5.45
N PRO A 86 16.37 2.03 -4.24
CA PRO A 86 15.33 2.30 -3.25
C PRO A 86 15.20 3.78 -2.93
N ARG A 87 13.99 4.33 -3.01
CA ARG A 87 13.77 5.72 -2.61
C ARG A 87 14.00 5.88 -1.10
N PRO A 88 14.73 6.92 -0.67
CA PRO A 88 14.94 7.19 0.74
C PRO A 88 13.61 7.52 1.42
N ALA A 89 13.59 7.40 2.75
CA ALA A 89 12.49 7.93 3.55
C ALA A 89 12.53 9.46 3.54
N GLU A 90 11.36 10.08 3.66
CA GLU A 90 11.24 11.52 3.89
C GLU A 90 11.64 11.87 5.32
N ALA A 91 11.97 13.14 5.55
CA ALA A 91 12.32 13.63 6.89
C ALA A 91 11.14 13.52 7.89
N ALA A 92 9.91 13.63 7.41
CA ALA A 92 8.68 13.50 8.19
C ALA A 92 7.48 13.11 7.30
N TYR A 93 6.43 12.61 7.92
CA TYR A 93 5.17 12.22 7.28
C TYR A 93 3.98 12.87 8.02
N ALA A 94 2.92 13.21 7.28
CA ALA A 94 1.73 13.94 7.76
C ALA A 94 0.52 13.02 7.98
#